data_AF-A0A356IV19-F1
#
_entry.id   AF-A0A356IV19-F1
#
_cell.length_a   1.000
_cell.length_b   1.000
_cell.length_c   1.000
_cell.angle_alpha   90.00
_cell.angle_beta   90.00
_cell.angle_gamma   90.00
#
_symmetry.space_group_name_H-M   'P 1'
#
loop_
_entity.id
_entity.type
_entity.pdbx_description
1 polymer ?
#
loop_
_entity_poly.entity_id
_entity_poly.type
_entity_poly.pdbx_seq_one_letter_code
_entity_poly.pdbx_strand_id
1 'polypeptide(L)'
;MKPSDLFSEDSNCWRHSLATYMCPLIDCANYYRALYHAIVAARKSIFIAGWDIDSRIDLLRGDEANAVEAPVNICELLAWKARQNPDLRIYLLRWDSSLAFFSNREIWAKEVWEEQCPDNVQVCLDDTIPMGGSQHQKIVVIDDELAFNGGMDIAWCRWDTRKHEFN
;
A
#
# COMPACT_ATOMS: atom_id res chain seq x y z
N MET A 1 -22.88 7.76 24.45
CA MET A 1 -23.30 7.62 23.04
C MET A 1 -22.95 6.20 22.64
N LYS A 2 -23.92 5.34 22.30
CA LYS A 2 -23.58 3.97 21.87
C LYS A 2 -22.92 4.08 20.48
N PRO A 3 -21.89 3.27 20.16
CA PRO A 3 -21.21 3.30 18.85
C PRO A 3 -22.11 3.02 17.63
N SER A 4 -23.40 2.74 17.82
CA SER A 4 -24.33 2.24 16.82
C SER A 4 -24.92 3.28 15.87
N ASP A 5 -24.70 4.58 16.08
CA ASP A 5 -25.51 5.60 15.39
C ASP A 5 -24.73 6.39 14.31
N LEU A 6 -23.44 6.12 14.10
CA LEU A 6 -22.65 6.81 13.07
C LEU A 6 -22.73 6.13 11.70
N PHE A 7 -22.75 4.80 11.67
CA PHE A 7 -22.75 4.00 10.46
C PHE A 7 -24.02 3.16 10.36
N SER A 8 -24.82 3.40 9.32
CA SER A 8 -25.98 2.62 8.93
C SER A 8 -25.68 1.94 7.59
N GLU A 9 -25.67 0.60 7.61
CA GLU A 9 -25.49 -0.21 6.40
C GLU A 9 -26.54 0.17 5.34
N ASP A 10 -26.14 0.10 4.07
CA ASP A 10 -26.90 0.48 2.87
C ASP A 10 -27.31 1.97 2.79
N SER A 11 -27.05 2.77 3.82
CA SER A 11 -27.35 4.21 3.82
C SER A 11 -26.09 5.06 3.72
N ASN A 12 -25.12 4.85 4.62
CA ASN A 12 -23.88 5.64 4.65
C ASN A 12 -22.62 4.79 4.87
N CYS A 13 -22.77 3.47 5.03
CA CYS A 13 -21.68 2.52 4.95
C CYS A 13 -22.14 1.28 4.18
N TRP A 14 -21.19 0.58 3.56
CA TRP A 14 -21.49 -0.71 2.92
C TRP A 14 -21.65 -1.81 3.97
N ARG A 15 -20.73 -1.85 4.94
CA ARG A 15 -20.74 -2.81 6.05
C ARG A 15 -19.94 -2.25 7.22
N HIS A 16 -20.26 -2.66 8.45
CA HIS A 16 -19.37 -2.49 9.59
C HIS A 16 -19.03 -3.83 10.25
N SER A 17 -17.89 -3.89 10.92
CA SER A 17 -17.45 -5.06 11.68
C SER A 17 -16.61 -4.63 12.87
N LEU A 18 -16.35 -5.55 13.80
CA LEU A 18 -15.48 -5.33 14.95
C LEU A 18 -14.04 -5.74 14.61
N ALA A 19 -13.10 -4.84 14.80
CA ALA A 19 -11.68 -5.16 14.79
C ALA A 19 -11.28 -5.68 16.18
N THR A 20 -10.70 -6.89 16.24
CA THR A 20 -10.17 -7.45 17.51
C THR A 20 -8.99 -6.64 18.03
N TYR A 21 -8.19 -6.10 17.13
CA TYR A 21 -7.03 -5.26 17.44
C TYR A 21 -7.01 -4.04 16.52
N MET A 22 -6.55 -2.91 17.06
CA MET A 22 -6.31 -1.68 16.31
C MET A 22 -5.06 -1.02 16.90
N CYS A 23 -4.17 -0.56 16.04
CA CYS A 23 -2.96 0.15 16.46
C CYS A 23 -2.72 1.35 15.53
N PRO A 24 -2.61 2.58 16.05
CA PRO A 24 -2.19 3.72 15.25
C PRO A 24 -0.69 3.59 14.91
N LEU A 25 -0.36 3.79 13.63
CA LEU A 25 1.02 3.85 13.14
C LEU A 25 1.38 5.32 12.90
N ILE A 26 2.13 5.89 13.84
CA ILE A 26 2.58 7.29 13.77
C ILE A 26 3.88 7.34 12.98
N ASP A 27 3.91 8.23 11.99
CA ASP A 27 4.96 8.40 10.99
C ASP A 27 5.15 7.20 10.06
N CYS A 28 5.64 7.51 8.86
CA CYS A 28 5.68 6.54 7.79
C CYS A 28 6.71 5.42 8.03
N ALA A 29 7.79 5.66 8.78
CA ALA A 29 8.73 4.59 9.14
C ALA A 29 8.05 3.44 9.90
N ASN A 30 7.12 3.74 10.82
CA ASN A 30 6.37 2.71 11.54
C ASN A 30 5.35 2.02 10.63
N TYR A 31 4.69 2.78 9.75
CA TYR A 31 3.77 2.24 8.76
C TYR A 31 4.46 1.26 7.80
N TYR A 32 5.54 1.70 7.15
CA TYR A 32 6.28 0.87 6.19
C TYR A 32 6.90 -0.36 6.86
N ARG A 33 7.41 -0.25 8.09
CA ARG A 33 7.92 -1.40 8.84
C ARG A 33 6.84 -2.44 9.12
N ALA A 34 5.67 -2.00 9.58
CA ALA A 34 4.55 -2.90 9.81
C ALA A 34 4.05 -3.54 8.50
N LEU A 35 3.96 -2.74 7.43
CA LEU A 35 3.57 -3.20 6.11
C LEU A 35 4.56 -4.23 5.55
N TYR A 36 5.86 -4.00 5.65
CA TYR A 36 6.92 -4.91 5.23
C TYR A 36 6.73 -6.30 5.85
N HIS A 37 6.64 -6.37 7.18
CA HIS A 37 6.48 -7.65 7.87
C HIS A 37 5.15 -8.34 7.55
N ALA A 38 4.09 -7.55 7.33
CA ALA A 38 2.80 -8.10 6.92
C ALA A 38 2.86 -8.72 5.51
N ILE A 39 3.53 -8.07 4.56
CA ILE A 39 3.74 -8.61 3.20
C ILE A 39 4.58 -9.90 3.26
N VAL A 40 5.65 -9.91 4.06
CA VAL A 40 6.48 -11.11 4.27
C VAL A 40 5.65 -12.27 4.84
N ALA A 41 4.68 -11.98 5.72
CA ALA A 41 3.83 -13.00 6.33
C ALA A 41 2.69 -13.50 5.42
N ALA A 42 2.28 -12.72 4.42
CA ALA A 42 1.09 -12.97 3.58
C ALA A 42 1.05 -14.36 2.94
N ARG A 43 -0.15 -14.91 2.76
CA ARG A 43 -0.34 -16.30 2.27
C ARG A 43 -1.37 -16.44 1.14
N LYS A 44 -2.39 -15.60 1.08
CA LYS A 44 -3.57 -15.76 0.21
C LYS A 44 -3.74 -14.58 -0.74
N SER A 45 -3.78 -13.36 -0.20
CA SER A 45 -4.10 -12.16 -0.98
C SER A 45 -3.41 -10.90 -0.43
N ILE A 46 -3.07 -10.00 -1.33
CA ILE A 46 -2.64 -8.63 -1.00
C ILE A 46 -3.36 -7.68 -1.95
N PHE A 47 -4.08 -6.70 -1.40
CA PHE A 47 -4.68 -5.60 -2.15
C PHE A 47 -4.02 -4.30 -1.71
N ILE A 48 -3.53 -3.52 -2.65
CA ILE A 48 -2.97 -2.19 -2.39
C ILE A 48 -3.72 -1.20 -3.28
N ALA A 49 -4.50 -0.32 -2.66
CA ALA A 49 -5.16 0.78 -3.33
C ALA A 49 -4.55 2.10 -2.83
N GLY A 50 -3.94 2.86 -3.72
CA GLY A 50 -3.25 4.09 -3.38
C GLY A 50 -3.66 5.22 -4.30
N TRP A 51 -3.54 6.45 -3.78
CA TRP A 51 -3.41 7.59 -4.68
C TRP A 51 -2.19 7.31 -5.54
N ASP A 52 -1.03 7.06 -4.92
CA ASP A 52 0.21 6.65 -5.60
C ASP A 52 0.77 5.34 -5.04
N ILE A 53 1.44 4.58 -5.91
CA ILE A 53 2.18 3.37 -5.57
C ILE A 53 3.45 3.41 -6.41
N ASP A 54 4.56 3.78 -5.79
CA ASP A 54 5.85 3.97 -6.46
C ASP A 54 6.73 2.74 -6.23
N SER A 55 7.13 2.08 -7.33
CA SER A 55 7.87 0.82 -7.29
C SER A 55 9.26 0.97 -6.64
N ARG A 56 9.79 2.19 -6.57
CA ARG A 56 11.17 2.50 -6.17
C ARG A 56 11.33 2.69 -4.65
N ILE A 57 10.27 2.46 -3.88
CA ILE A 57 10.25 2.77 -2.45
C ILE A 57 10.76 1.61 -1.62
N ASP A 58 11.79 1.89 -0.82
CA ASP A 58 12.23 1.01 0.26
C ASP A 58 11.35 1.18 1.50
N LEU A 59 10.81 0.07 1.99
CA LEU A 59 9.97 0.04 3.19
C LEU A 59 10.80 0.09 4.48
N LEU A 60 11.97 -0.53 4.48
CA LEU A 60 12.91 -0.53 5.61
C LEU A 60 14.17 0.26 5.26
N ARG A 61 14.83 0.83 6.27
CA ARG A 61 16.06 1.61 6.10
C ARG A 61 17.06 1.34 7.23
N GLY A 62 18.34 1.64 6.98
CA GLY A 62 19.41 1.55 7.98
C GLY A 62 19.69 0.12 8.42
N ASP A 63 20.05 -0.06 9.69
CA ASP A 63 20.43 -1.37 10.25
C ASP A 63 19.32 -2.42 10.12
N GLU A 64 18.05 -2.01 10.19
CA GLU A 64 16.91 -2.92 10.04
C GLU A 64 16.84 -3.49 8.61
N ALA A 65 17.10 -2.66 7.59
CA ALA A 65 17.15 -3.12 6.20
C ALA A 65 18.30 -4.12 5.97
N ASN A 66 19.41 -3.98 6.69
CA ASN A 66 20.56 -4.89 6.59
C ASN A 66 20.36 -6.21 7.35
N ALA A 67 19.37 -6.28 8.26
CA ALA A 67 19.13 -7.42 9.12
C ALA A 67 18.09 -8.41 8.58
N VAL A 68 17.47 -8.12 7.43
CA VAL A 68 16.42 -8.93 6.82
C VAL A 68 16.89 -9.62 5.54
N GLU A 69 16.36 -10.82 5.28
CA GLU A 69 16.69 -11.58 4.07
C GLU A 69 15.81 -11.23 2.87
N ALA A 70 14.55 -10.82 3.11
CA ALA A 70 13.62 -10.47 2.04
C ALA A 70 13.89 -9.04 1.53
N PRO A 71 13.72 -8.77 0.22
CA PRO A 71 14.01 -7.46 -0.37
C PRO A 71 13.25 -6.34 0.32
N VAL A 72 13.90 -5.19 0.55
CA VAL A 72 13.29 -4.04 1.25
C VAL A 72 12.52 -3.12 0.33
N ASN A 73 12.84 -3.12 -0.95
CA ASN A 73 12.11 -2.41 -1.99
C ASN A 73 10.73 -3.05 -2.20
N ILE A 74 9.67 -2.23 -2.29
CA ILE A 74 8.29 -2.73 -2.40
C ILE A 74 8.08 -3.61 -3.66
N CYS A 75 8.64 -3.23 -4.80
CA CYS A 75 8.46 -3.97 -6.04
C CYS A 75 9.15 -5.33 -5.97
N GLU A 76 10.41 -5.33 -5.56
CA GLU A 76 11.18 -6.54 -5.37
C GLU A 76 10.58 -7.46 -4.32
N LEU A 77 10.05 -6.91 -3.22
CA LEU A 77 9.42 -7.67 -2.13
C LEU A 77 8.15 -8.37 -2.60
N LEU A 78 7.26 -7.66 -3.29
CA LEU A 78 6.03 -8.24 -3.82
C LEU A 78 6.34 -9.30 -4.87
N ALA A 79 7.29 -9.03 -5.77
CA ALA A 79 7.72 -9.98 -6.78
C ALA A 79 8.38 -11.22 -6.16
N TRP A 80 9.23 -11.04 -5.14
CA TRP A 80 9.84 -12.13 -4.36
C TRP A 80 8.77 -12.99 -3.70
N LYS A 81 7.77 -12.36 -3.06
CA LYS A 81 6.70 -13.06 -2.36
C LYS A 81 5.80 -13.83 -3.33
N ALA A 82 5.44 -13.20 -4.45
CA ALA A 82 4.62 -13.79 -5.50
C ALA A 82 5.30 -15.00 -6.16
N ARG A 83 6.63 -14.97 -6.36
CA ARG A 83 7.41 -16.12 -6.87
C ARG A 83 7.47 -17.30 -5.90
N GLN A 84 7.49 -17.04 -4.59
CA GLN A 84 7.52 -18.10 -3.58
C GLN A 84 6.19 -18.83 -3.43
N ASN A 85 5.08 -18.16 -3.74
CA ASN A 85 3.75 -18.71 -3.60
C ASN A 85 2.91 -18.38 -4.86
N PRO A 86 2.88 -19.28 -5.86
CA PRO A 86 2.10 -19.07 -7.08
C PRO A 86 0.59 -18.91 -6.85
N ASP A 87 0.06 -19.38 -5.71
CA ASP A 87 -1.35 -19.24 -5.35
C ASP A 87 -1.69 -17.89 -4.70
N LEU A 88 -0.68 -17.17 -4.19
CA LEU A 88 -0.86 -15.81 -3.66
C LEU A 88 -1.28 -14.87 -4.79
N ARG A 89 -2.33 -14.07 -4.56
CA ARG A 89 -2.78 -13.04 -5.50
C ARG A 89 -2.49 -11.65 -4.96
N ILE A 90 -1.80 -10.83 -5.76
CA ILE A 90 -1.46 -9.45 -5.40
C ILE A 90 -2.12 -8.53 -6.42
N TYR A 91 -2.85 -7.52 -5.93
CA TYR A 91 -3.58 -6.56 -6.75
C TYR A 91 -3.18 -5.14 -6.37
N LEU A 92 -2.68 -4.39 -7.35
CA LEU A 92 -2.27 -3.00 -7.21
C LEU A 92 -3.24 -2.12 -8.00
N LEU A 93 -3.95 -1.24 -7.30
CA LEU A 93 -4.82 -0.22 -7.87
C LEU A 93 -4.20 1.16 -7.60
N ARG A 94 -3.60 1.75 -8.62
CA ARG A 94 -3.00 3.08 -8.55
C ARG A 94 -3.88 4.06 -9.33
N TRP A 95 -4.13 5.23 -8.77
CA TRP A 95 -4.82 6.29 -9.50
C TRP A 95 -4.02 6.73 -10.73
N ASP A 96 -4.67 6.76 -11.90
CA ASP A 96 -4.10 7.35 -13.10
C ASP A 96 -4.16 8.88 -13.00
N SER A 97 -3.00 9.48 -12.71
CA SER A 97 -2.90 10.90 -12.39
C SER A 97 -2.84 11.78 -13.63
N SER A 98 -3.36 13.01 -13.49
CA SER A 98 -3.08 14.08 -14.46
C SER A 98 -1.59 14.39 -14.59
N LEU A 99 -1.18 14.87 -15.77
CA LEU A 99 0.19 15.35 -16.07
C LEU A 99 0.73 16.37 -15.05
N ALA A 100 -0.14 17.08 -14.31
CA ALA A 100 0.26 18.04 -13.28
C ALA A 100 1.13 17.44 -12.16
N PHE A 101 1.07 16.12 -11.94
CA PHE A 101 1.81 15.44 -10.88
C PHE A 101 3.05 14.66 -11.38
N PHE A 102 3.36 14.74 -12.69
CA PHE A 102 4.38 13.93 -13.33
C PHE A 102 5.77 14.04 -12.69
N SER A 103 6.16 15.21 -12.18
CA SER A 103 7.48 15.40 -11.57
C SER A 103 7.69 14.61 -10.28
N ASN A 104 6.61 14.23 -9.60
CA ASN A 104 6.63 13.63 -8.26
C ASN A 104 6.17 12.17 -8.27
N ARG A 105 6.00 11.58 -9.46
CA ARG A 105 5.44 10.25 -9.64
C ARG A 105 6.31 9.41 -10.55
N GLU A 106 6.24 8.11 -10.33
CA GLU A 106 6.82 7.15 -11.26
C GLU A 106 6.08 7.19 -12.61
N ILE A 107 6.85 7.41 -13.66
CA ILE A 107 6.42 7.39 -15.06
C ILE A 107 6.44 5.93 -15.51
N TRP A 108 5.48 5.53 -16.35
CA TRP A 108 5.37 4.15 -16.84
C TRP A 108 5.22 3.12 -15.71
N ALA A 109 4.63 3.51 -14.58
CA ALA A 109 4.58 2.63 -13.41
C ALA A 109 3.91 1.28 -13.74
N LYS A 110 2.84 1.28 -14.54
CA LYS A 110 2.16 0.03 -14.91
C LYS A 110 3.11 -0.92 -15.61
N GLU A 111 3.85 -0.44 -16.60
CA GLU A 111 4.82 -1.21 -17.36
C GLU A 111 5.97 -1.68 -16.47
N VAL A 112 6.48 -0.81 -15.59
CA VAL A 112 7.55 -1.14 -14.63
C VAL A 112 7.11 -2.28 -13.71
N TRP A 113 5.89 -2.23 -13.18
CA TRP A 113 5.35 -3.28 -12.33
C TRP A 113 5.11 -4.58 -13.10
N GLU A 114 4.50 -4.52 -14.29
CA GLU A 114 4.23 -5.69 -15.14
C GLU A 114 5.53 -6.38 -15.61
N GLU A 115 6.60 -5.63 -15.84
CA GLU A 115 7.90 -6.19 -16.25
C GLU A 115 8.64 -6.88 -15.09
N GLN A 116 8.58 -6.30 -13.88
CA GLN A 116 9.36 -6.79 -12.73
C GLN A 116 8.65 -7.88 -11.92
N CYS A 117 7.32 -7.97 -12.02
CA CYS A 117 6.50 -8.88 -11.23
C CYS A 117 5.95 -10.06 -12.05
N PRO A 118 5.76 -11.24 -11.43
CA PRO A 118 5.09 -12.37 -12.08
C PRO A 118 3.58 -12.13 -12.24
N ASP A 119 2.92 -12.94 -13.07
CA ASP A 119 1.49 -12.83 -13.45
C ASP A 119 0.49 -12.83 -12.28
N ASN A 120 0.88 -13.32 -11.11
CA ASN A 120 0.06 -13.27 -9.89
C ASN A 120 0.17 -11.93 -9.15
N VAL A 121 0.87 -10.94 -9.71
CA VAL A 121 0.82 -9.53 -9.36
C VAL A 121 0.14 -8.77 -10.49
N GLN A 122 -1.06 -8.25 -10.24
CA GLN A 122 -1.87 -7.57 -11.25
C GLN A 122 -1.91 -6.08 -10.93
N VAL A 123 -1.65 -5.25 -11.94
CA VAL A 123 -1.62 -3.79 -11.80
C VAL A 123 -2.69 -3.15 -12.66
N CYS A 124 -3.44 -2.24 -12.06
CA CYS A 124 -4.45 -1.43 -12.72
C CYS A 124 -4.18 0.05 -12.43
N LEU A 125 -4.16 0.85 -13.49
CA LEU A 125 -4.26 2.31 -13.39
C LEU A 125 -5.74 2.69 -13.56
N ASP A 126 -6.28 3.45 -12.61
CA ASP A 126 -7.69 3.84 -12.59
C ASP A 126 -7.86 5.34 -12.90
N ASP A 127 -8.49 5.64 -14.03
CA ASP A 127 -8.82 6.97 -14.54
C ASP A 127 -10.32 7.29 -14.48
N THR A 128 -11.13 6.47 -13.79
CA THR A 128 -12.60 6.58 -13.78
C THR A 128 -13.13 7.85 -13.10
N ILE A 129 -12.28 8.57 -12.36
CA ILE A 129 -12.63 9.80 -11.68
C ILE A 129 -12.59 10.99 -12.65
N PRO A 130 -13.65 11.84 -12.71
CA PRO A 130 -13.69 13.00 -13.60
C PRO A 130 -12.49 13.94 -13.42
N MET A 131 -12.14 14.65 -14.50
CA MET A 131 -11.07 15.64 -14.51
C MET A 131 -11.20 16.62 -13.32
N GLY A 132 -10.14 16.75 -12.54
CA GLY A 132 -10.09 17.56 -11.32
C GLY A 132 -10.33 16.79 -10.02
N GLY A 133 -10.80 15.54 -10.09
CA GLY A 133 -10.87 14.61 -8.95
C GLY A 133 -9.68 13.65 -8.90
N SER A 134 -9.62 12.83 -7.84
CA SER A 134 -8.67 11.71 -7.74
C SER A 134 -9.21 10.56 -6.91
N GLN A 135 -8.76 9.33 -7.20
CA GLN A 135 -8.83 8.23 -6.23
C GLN A 135 -7.79 8.52 -5.14
N HIS A 136 -8.23 8.84 -3.92
CA HIS A 136 -7.35 9.36 -2.87
C HIS A 136 -7.21 8.44 -1.64
N GLN A 137 -7.82 7.25 -1.69
CA GLN A 137 -7.66 6.20 -0.68
C GLN A 137 -6.21 5.74 -0.58
N LYS A 138 -5.78 5.37 0.63
CA LYS A 138 -4.54 4.61 0.87
C LYS A 138 -4.88 3.44 1.77
N ILE A 139 -5.11 2.29 1.15
CA ILE A 139 -5.60 1.09 1.80
C ILE A 139 -4.73 -0.08 1.37
N VAL A 140 -4.29 -0.88 2.35
CA VAL A 140 -3.71 -2.19 2.10
C VAL A 140 -4.52 -3.23 2.85
N VAL A 141 -4.93 -4.31 2.19
CA VAL A 141 -5.60 -5.46 2.81
C VAL A 141 -4.79 -6.71 2.52
N ILE A 142 -4.51 -7.49 3.56
CA ILE A 142 -3.72 -8.72 3.46
C ILE A 142 -4.54 -9.88 4.04
N ASP A 143 -4.64 -10.94 3.24
CA ASP A 143 -5.28 -12.22 3.57
C ASP A 143 -6.73 -12.11 4.07
N ASP A 144 -7.43 -11.01 3.72
CA ASP A 144 -8.77 -10.64 4.21
C ASP A 144 -8.87 -10.53 5.75
N GLU A 145 -7.74 -10.35 6.43
CA GLU A 145 -7.62 -10.40 7.89
C GLU A 145 -6.94 -9.17 8.49
N LEU A 146 -5.98 -8.56 7.79
CA LEU A 146 -5.26 -7.37 8.21
C LEU A 146 -5.50 -6.21 7.24
N ALA A 147 -5.83 -5.04 7.77
CA ALA A 147 -6.01 -3.83 6.98
C ALA A 147 -5.16 -2.67 7.50
N PHE A 148 -4.49 -1.97 6.59
CA PHE A 148 -3.91 -0.65 6.81
C PHE A 148 -4.78 0.39 6.12
N ASN A 149 -5.11 1.46 6.84
CA ASN A 149 -5.89 2.57 6.31
C ASN A 149 -5.39 3.87 6.96
N GLY A 150 -5.16 4.90 6.15
CA GLY A 150 -4.78 6.22 6.65
C GLY A 150 -4.33 7.17 5.55
N GLY A 151 -3.39 8.05 5.89
CA GLY A 151 -2.87 9.08 4.99
C GLY A 151 -1.61 8.71 4.19
N MET A 152 -1.05 7.51 4.39
CA MET A 152 0.28 7.16 3.87
C MET A 152 0.18 6.32 2.59
N ASP A 153 0.58 6.91 1.45
CA ASP A 153 0.87 6.18 0.21
C ASP A 153 2.23 5.47 0.33
N ILE A 154 2.45 4.42 -0.47
CA ILE A 154 3.79 3.87 -0.72
C ILE A 154 4.42 4.71 -1.83
N ALA A 155 4.99 5.86 -1.45
CA ALA A 155 5.44 6.84 -2.42
C ALA A 155 6.57 7.74 -1.92
N TRP A 156 7.15 8.51 -2.84
CA TRP A 156 8.29 9.38 -2.59
C TRP A 156 7.98 10.48 -1.55
N CYS A 157 8.96 10.89 -0.74
CA CYS A 157 8.79 11.93 0.30
C CYS A 157 7.71 11.64 1.36
N ARG A 158 7.36 10.37 1.61
CA ARG A 158 6.47 9.98 2.72
C ARG A 158 7.24 9.49 3.94
N TRP A 159 8.37 8.83 3.72
CA TRP A 159 9.16 8.23 4.79
C TRP A 159 9.71 9.30 5.74
N ASP A 160 9.42 9.14 7.02
CA ASP A 160 9.96 9.96 8.11
C ASP A 160 9.87 9.18 9.43
N THR A 161 10.61 9.64 10.43
CA THR A 161 10.58 9.12 11.80
C THR A 161 10.04 10.20 12.74
N ARG A 162 9.70 9.79 13.98
CA ARG A 162 9.26 10.72 15.04
C ARG A 162 10.20 11.90 15.29
N LYS A 163 11.47 11.78 14.91
CA LYS A 163 12.46 12.83 15.13
C LYS A 163 12.36 13.96 14.10
N HIS A 164 11.75 13.72 12.94
CA HIS A 164 11.66 14.66 11.83
C HIS A 164 13.02 15.33 11.55
N GLU A 165 14.07 14.51 11.50
CA GLU A 165 15.43 14.99 11.26
C GLU A 165 15.50 15.59 9.85
N PHE A 166 16.12 16.77 9.74
CA PHE A 166 16.50 17.30 8.44
C PHE A 166 17.66 16.43 7.92
N ASN A 167 17.38 15.61 6.92
CA ASN A 167 18.42 14.98 6.11
C ASN A 167 19.04 16.00 5.15
#